data_AF-A0A7L4ECK7-F1
#
_entry.id   AF-A0A7L4ECK7-F1
#
_cell.length_a   1.000
_cell.length_b   1.000
_cell.length_c   1.000
_cell.angle_alpha   90.00
_cell.angle_beta   90.00
_cell.angle_gamma   90.00
#
_symmetry.space_group_name_H-M   'P 1'
#
loop_
_entity.id
_entity.type
_entity.pdbx_description
1 polymer ?
#
loop_
_entity_poly.entity_id
_entity_poly.type
_entity_poly.pdbx_seq_one_letter_code
_entity_poly.pdbx_strand_id
1 'polypeptide(L)'
;GFPVVLLRNLRHPVYLLVVLAQVNLSAMVAGLATFMGKFLERQFSLTASLANMIIGAVNIPGAMVGIVVGGAILKRFQMSLRQCSALCVLGMLLCLLTALPLLFLGCPTQRVAGVTYWDRYRGLGTRGHPQARDAECNAHCRCSQDSFNPVCGSDGVEYTSPCSAGCSDLHMHTDSFVLNYTGCSCIAGPGPAGSARPGTCGTGCSHLFVPFVVLSCLAGILASTSHTPSFMLILRSIQPEDKSFAVGIQFMLLRVLAWMPGPVLYGSAIDTACLLWERRCERRAACRYYDNTRFRQR
;
A
#
# COMPACT_ATOMS: atom_id res chain seq x y z
N GLY A 1 -0.79 -37.08 -25.82
CA GLY A 1 -0.96 -37.06 -24.35
C GLY A 1 -0.73 -35.66 -23.80
N PHE A 2 -1.31 -35.35 -22.64
CA PHE A 2 -1.22 -34.06 -21.93
C PHE A 2 0.15 -33.34 -21.97
N PRO A 3 1.29 -33.98 -21.64
CA PRO A 3 2.59 -33.29 -21.62
C PRO A 3 3.08 -32.83 -23.00
N VAL A 4 2.67 -33.52 -24.08
CA VAL A 4 3.05 -33.17 -25.45
C VAL A 4 2.34 -31.90 -25.91
N VAL A 5 1.05 -31.77 -25.58
CA VAL A 5 0.24 -30.57 -25.91
C VAL A 5 0.71 -29.38 -25.07
N LEU A 6 1.07 -29.61 -23.81
CA LEU A 6 1.67 -28.60 -22.93
C LEU A 6 2.99 -28.06 -23.50
N LEU A 7 3.93 -28.95 -23.84
CA LEU A 7 5.21 -28.54 -24.42
C LEU A 7 5.03 -27.83 -25.77
N ARG A 8 4.11 -28.31 -26.61
CA ARG A 8 3.80 -27.72 -27.91
C ARG A 8 3.36 -26.27 -27.77
N ASN A 9 2.43 -25.99 -26.85
CA ASN A 9 1.94 -24.64 -26.60
C ASN A 9 3.02 -23.73 -26.01
N LEU A 10 3.78 -24.22 -25.00
CA LEU A 10 4.85 -23.45 -24.38
C LEU A 10 6.02 -23.15 -25.34
N ARG A 11 6.24 -23.99 -26.36
CA ARG A 11 7.28 -23.79 -27.38
C ARG A 11 6.84 -22.81 -28.48
N HIS A 12 5.57 -22.43 -28.54
CA HIS A 12 5.08 -21.43 -29.48
C HIS A 12 5.50 -20.03 -29.00
N PRO A 13 6.41 -19.33 -29.70
CA PRO A 13 7.08 -18.14 -29.18
C PRO A 13 6.12 -16.98 -28.90
N VAL A 14 5.11 -16.80 -29.75
CA VAL A 14 4.10 -15.73 -29.56
C VAL A 14 3.24 -15.99 -28.33
N TYR A 15 2.88 -17.26 -28.07
CA TYR A 15 2.07 -17.61 -26.92
C TYR A 15 2.84 -17.36 -25.62
N LEU A 16 4.07 -17.87 -25.54
CA LEU A 16 4.92 -17.71 -24.36
C LEU A 16 5.20 -16.24 -24.04
N LEU A 17 5.54 -15.43 -25.06
CA LEU A 17 5.80 -14.01 -24.88
C LEU A 17 4.57 -13.25 -24.36
N VAL A 18 3.39 -13.53 -24.89
CA VAL A 18 2.14 -12.88 -24.43
C VAL A 18 1.80 -13.31 -23.01
N VAL A 19 1.97 -14.59 -22.67
CA VAL A 19 1.73 -15.08 -21.30
C VAL A 19 2.71 -14.45 -20.31
N LEU A 20 4.01 -14.38 -20.64
CA LEU A 20 5.02 -13.73 -19.78
C LEU A 20 4.74 -12.23 -19.59
N ALA A 21 4.34 -11.53 -20.65
CA ALA A 21 3.92 -10.13 -20.57
C ALA A 21 2.72 -9.95 -19.64
N GLN A 22 1.71 -10.83 -19.72
CA GLN A 22 0.57 -10.81 -18.82
C GLN A 22 0.90 -11.18 -17.38
N VAL A 23 1.83 -12.12 -17.17
CA VAL A 23 2.33 -12.46 -15.83
C VAL A 23 2.99 -11.24 -15.21
N ASN A 24 3.86 -10.54 -15.95
CA ASN A 24 4.52 -9.33 -15.46
C ASN A 24 3.51 -8.22 -15.11
N LEU A 25 2.56 -7.95 -16.02
CA LEU A 25 1.49 -6.97 -15.76
C LEU A 25 0.66 -7.35 -14.52
N SER A 26 0.34 -8.63 -14.37
CA SER A 26 -0.39 -9.15 -13.20
C SER A 26 0.42 -9.06 -11.92
N ALA A 27 1.74 -9.26 -11.98
CA ALA A 27 2.63 -9.15 -10.82
C ALA A 27 2.72 -7.70 -10.32
N MET A 28 2.77 -6.73 -11.25
CA MET A 28 2.70 -5.32 -10.93
C MET A 28 1.34 -4.96 -10.27
N VAL A 29 0.22 -5.41 -10.84
CA VAL A 29 -1.12 -5.17 -10.27
C VAL A 29 -1.28 -5.83 -8.90
N ALA A 30 -0.79 -7.07 -8.72
CA ALA A 30 -0.82 -7.76 -7.43
C ALA A 30 0.01 -7.01 -6.37
N GLY A 31 1.15 -6.44 -6.76
CA GLY A 31 1.95 -5.57 -5.89
C GLY A 31 1.20 -4.34 -5.47
N LEU A 32 0.70 -3.57 -6.44
CA LEU A 32 -0.12 -2.39 -6.15
C LEU A 32 -1.30 -2.75 -5.26
N ALA A 33 -2.06 -3.81 -5.54
CA ALA A 33 -3.19 -4.22 -4.71
C ALA A 33 -2.78 -4.58 -3.26
N THR A 34 -1.66 -5.27 -3.06
CA THR A 34 -1.20 -5.71 -1.73
C THR A 34 -0.67 -4.53 -0.91
N PHE A 35 0.12 -3.66 -1.52
CA PHE A 35 0.72 -2.52 -0.82
C PHE A 35 -0.25 -1.36 -0.63
N MET A 36 -1.13 -1.10 -1.61
CA MET A 36 -1.83 0.17 -1.71
C MET A 36 -2.77 0.41 -0.53
N GLY A 37 -3.43 -0.61 0.01
CA GLY A 37 -4.24 -0.46 1.23
C GLY A 37 -3.41 0.03 2.42
N LYS A 38 -2.29 -0.65 2.69
CA LYS A 38 -1.36 -0.28 3.77
C LYS A 38 -0.64 1.04 3.53
N PHE A 39 -0.29 1.32 2.28
CA PHE A 39 0.28 2.58 1.88
C PHE A 39 -0.69 3.73 2.19
N LEU A 40 -1.96 3.60 1.76
CA LEU A 40 -2.98 4.62 2.01
C LEU A 40 -3.27 4.80 3.51
N GLU A 41 -3.33 3.69 4.27
CA GLU A 41 -3.49 3.73 5.73
C GLU A 41 -2.39 4.57 6.40
N ARG A 42 -1.13 4.41 5.98
CA ARG A 42 0.02 5.06 6.64
C ARG A 42 0.36 6.44 6.07
N GLN A 43 0.11 6.66 4.79
CA GLN A 43 0.45 7.89 4.10
C GLN A 43 -0.63 8.95 4.19
N PHE A 44 -1.89 8.55 4.29
CA PHE A 44 -3.04 9.47 4.34
C PHE A 44 -3.85 9.33 5.63
N SER A 45 -3.34 8.56 6.62
CA SER A 45 -3.98 8.31 7.91
C SER A 45 -5.44 7.81 7.76
N LEU A 46 -5.72 7.04 6.71
CA LEU A 46 -7.03 6.46 6.47
C LEU A 46 -7.21 5.19 7.29
N THR A 47 -8.46 4.87 7.63
CA THR A 47 -8.78 3.56 8.20
C THR A 47 -8.57 2.47 7.15
N ALA A 48 -8.15 1.28 7.58
CA ALA A 48 -7.97 0.13 6.70
C ALA A 48 -9.22 -0.19 5.88
N SER A 49 -10.40 -0.04 6.48
CA SER A 49 -11.68 -0.25 5.79
C SER A 49 -11.92 0.78 4.69
N LEU A 50 -11.71 2.07 4.98
CA LEU A 50 -11.92 3.15 4.01
C LEU A 50 -10.93 3.06 2.84
N ALA A 51 -9.64 2.80 3.13
CA ALA A 51 -8.62 2.65 2.09
C ALA A 51 -8.96 1.51 1.13
N ASN A 52 -9.28 0.32 1.66
CA ASN A 52 -9.64 -0.83 0.84
C ASN A 52 -10.96 -0.63 0.08
N MET A 53 -11.95 0.03 0.71
CA MET A 53 -13.22 0.35 0.06
C MET A 53 -13.01 1.29 -1.13
N ILE A 54 -12.21 2.35 -1.00
CA ILE A 54 -11.93 3.29 -2.09
C ILE A 54 -11.17 2.61 -3.22
N ILE A 55 -10.12 1.84 -2.89
CA ILE A 55 -9.36 1.07 -3.89
C ILE A 55 -10.29 0.14 -4.68
N GLY A 56 -11.14 -0.62 -3.98
CA GLY A 56 -12.08 -1.54 -4.61
C GLY A 56 -13.16 -0.83 -5.44
N ALA A 57 -13.77 0.22 -4.89
CA ALA A 57 -14.85 0.96 -5.54
C ALA A 57 -14.39 1.73 -6.78
N VAL A 58 -13.12 2.14 -6.84
CA VAL A 58 -12.58 2.87 -7.99
C VAL A 58 -11.94 1.93 -9.02
N ASN A 59 -11.09 0.99 -8.58
CA ASN A 59 -10.34 0.15 -9.51
C ASN A 59 -11.19 -0.94 -10.17
N ILE A 60 -12.22 -1.50 -9.48
CA ILE A 60 -13.06 -2.55 -10.06
C ILE A 60 -13.89 -1.99 -11.24
N PRO A 61 -14.63 -0.87 -11.11
CA PRO A 61 -15.31 -0.26 -12.25
C PRO A 61 -14.34 0.21 -13.33
N GLY A 62 -13.18 0.77 -12.96
CA GLY A 62 -12.12 1.14 -13.90
C GLY A 62 -11.66 -0.05 -14.75
N ALA A 63 -11.44 -1.21 -14.13
CA ALA A 63 -11.09 -2.44 -14.84
C ALA A 63 -12.19 -2.88 -15.82
N MET A 64 -13.47 -2.79 -15.42
CA MET A 64 -14.60 -3.11 -16.30
C MET A 64 -14.63 -2.20 -17.53
N VAL A 65 -14.48 -0.88 -17.33
CA VAL A 65 -14.38 0.09 -18.42
C VAL A 65 -13.21 -0.26 -19.33
N GLY A 66 -12.03 -0.57 -18.76
CA GLY A 66 -10.85 -0.95 -19.52
C GLY A 66 -11.06 -2.18 -20.41
N ILE A 67 -11.70 -3.24 -19.88
CA ILE A 67 -12.01 -4.46 -20.63
C ILE A 67 -12.96 -4.15 -21.80
N VAL A 68 -14.04 -3.42 -21.53
CA VAL A 68 -15.05 -3.05 -22.54
C VAL A 68 -14.43 -2.19 -23.63
N VAL A 69 -13.65 -1.17 -23.26
CA VAL A 69 -12.93 -0.31 -24.21
C VAL A 69 -11.94 -1.11 -25.05
N GLY A 70 -11.17 -2.02 -24.44
CA GLY A 70 -10.25 -2.90 -25.15
C GLY A 70 -10.97 -3.80 -26.17
N GLY A 71 -12.14 -4.33 -25.81
CA GLY A 71 -12.98 -5.12 -26.71
C GLY A 71 -13.57 -4.29 -27.84
N ALA A 72 -14.06 -3.08 -27.54
CA ALA A 72 -14.61 -2.15 -28.52
C ALA A 72 -13.55 -1.73 -29.55
N ILE A 73 -12.32 -1.45 -29.11
CA ILE A 73 -11.18 -1.12 -29.99
C ILE A 73 -10.91 -2.28 -30.95
N LEU A 74 -10.80 -3.51 -30.44
CA LEU A 74 -10.55 -4.69 -31.28
C LEU A 74 -11.66 -4.94 -32.30
N LYS A 75 -12.92 -4.76 -31.90
CA LYS A 75 -14.08 -4.96 -32.77
C LYS A 75 -14.17 -3.87 -33.84
N ARG A 76 -14.00 -2.60 -33.47
CA ARG A 76 -14.19 -1.45 -34.36
C ARG A 76 -13.10 -1.34 -35.42
N PHE A 77 -11.84 -1.60 -35.07
CA PHE A 77 -10.72 -1.46 -35.98
C PHE A 77 -10.34 -2.76 -36.71
N GLN A 78 -11.04 -3.88 -36.43
CA GLN A 78 -10.72 -5.21 -36.96
C GLN A 78 -9.22 -5.49 -36.97
N MET A 79 -8.58 -5.27 -35.82
CA MET A 79 -7.12 -5.22 -35.73
C MET A 79 -6.46 -6.55 -36.14
N SER A 80 -5.44 -6.44 -36.98
CA SER A 80 -4.52 -7.53 -37.31
C SER A 80 -3.71 -7.97 -36.08
N LEU A 81 -3.09 -9.15 -36.14
CA LEU A 81 -2.20 -9.66 -35.07
C LEU A 81 -1.08 -8.66 -34.72
N ARG A 82 -0.50 -7.99 -35.72
CA ARG A 82 0.56 -6.99 -35.54
C ARG A 82 0.06 -5.71 -34.84
N GLN A 83 -1.16 -5.27 -35.15
CA GLN A 83 -1.77 -4.13 -34.48
C GLN A 83 -2.17 -4.49 -33.04
N CYS A 84 -2.66 -5.71 -32.80
CA CYS A 84 -2.96 -6.20 -31.46
C CYS A 84 -1.70 -6.23 -30.58
N SER A 85 -0.57 -6.73 -31.10
CA SER A 85 0.69 -6.75 -30.34
C SER A 85 1.21 -5.33 -30.07
N ALA A 86 1.14 -4.43 -31.06
CA ALA A 86 1.49 -3.02 -30.87
C ALA A 86 0.63 -2.34 -29.79
N LEU A 87 -0.68 -2.60 -29.78
CA LEU A 87 -1.59 -2.09 -28.75
C LEU A 87 -1.24 -2.62 -27.35
N CYS A 88 -0.88 -3.90 -27.24
CA CYS A 88 -0.45 -4.48 -25.96
C CYS A 88 0.83 -3.82 -25.44
N VAL A 89 1.83 -3.65 -26.30
CA VAL A 89 3.11 -3.01 -25.93
C VAL A 89 2.89 -1.55 -25.53
N LEU A 90 2.12 -0.81 -26.32
CA LEU A 90 1.78 0.59 -26.02
C LEU A 90 1.02 0.71 -24.71
N GLY A 91 0.02 -0.14 -24.48
CA GLY A 91 -0.76 -0.13 -23.25
C GLY A 91 0.06 -0.52 -22.01
N MET A 92 0.98 -1.48 -22.12
CA MET A 92 1.93 -1.79 -21.05
C MET A 92 2.90 -0.62 -20.76
N LEU A 93 3.43 0.03 -21.80
CA LEU A 93 4.28 1.19 -21.65
C LEU A 93 3.55 2.34 -20.95
N LEU A 94 2.32 2.65 -21.38
CA LEU A 94 1.49 3.68 -20.77
C LEU A 94 1.14 3.33 -19.32
N CYS A 95 0.85 2.07 -19.02
CA CYS A 95 0.58 1.61 -17.66
C CYS A 95 1.81 1.77 -16.76
N LEU A 96 3.02 1.47 -17.27
CA LEU A 96 4.26 1.73 -16.55
C LEU A 96 4.46 3.23 -16.30
N LEU A 97 4.23 4.06 -17.32
CA LEU A 97 4.37 5.52 -17.22
C LEU A 97 3.39 6.13 -16.20
N THR A 98 2.18 5.60 -16.06
CA THR A 98 1.22 6.06 -15.06
C THR A 98 1.45 5.47 -13.68
N ALA A 99 2.01 4.26 -13.59
CA ALA A 99 2.35 3.61 -12.32
C ALA A 99 3.62 4.17 -11.68
N LEU A 100 4.62 4.60 -12.47
CA LEU A 100 5.89 5.13 -11.95
C LEU A 100 5.73 6.31 -10.99
N PRO A 101 4.93 7.35 -11.29
CA PRO A 101 4.66 8.44 -10.35
C PRO A 101 4.08 7.97 -9.02
N LEU A 102 3.30 6.89 -8.97
CA LEU A 102 2.70 6.39 -7.73
C LEU A 102 3.76 6.04 -6.67
N LEU A 103 4.94 5.59 -7.09
CA LEU A 103 6.09 5.34 -6.19
C LEU A 103 6.64 6.64 -5.59
N PHE A 104 6.48 7.76 -6.31
CA PHE A 104 6.96 9.07 -5.90
C PHE A 104 5.88 9.98 -5.28
N LEU A 105 4.63 9.54 -5.15
CA LEU A 105 3.61 10.28 -4.42
C LEU A 105 3.55 9.79 -2.97
N GLY A 106 4.11 10.55 -2.02
CA GLY A 106 3.92 10.28 -0.60
C GLY A 106 4.49 11.34 0.32
N CYS A 107 4.17 11.23 1.60
CA CYS A 107 4.56 12.13 2.67
C CYS A 107 5.87 11.72 3.36
N PRO A 108 6.56 12.67 4.00
CA PRO A 108 7.64 12.35 4.93
C PRO A 108 7.12 11.45 6.08
N THR A 109 8.03 10.66 6.67
CA THR A 109 7.71 9.80 7.81
C THR A 109 7.19 10.64 8.97
N GLN A 110 6.06 10.23 9.55
CA GLN A 110 5.43 10.95 10.64
C GLN A 110 6.38 11.05 11.85
N ARG A 111 6.37 12.19 12.54
CA ARG A 111 7.17 12.40 13.74
C ARG A 111 6.48 11.73 14.92
N VAL A 112 7.07 10.64 15.40
CA VAL A 112 6.58 9.85 16.52
C VAL A 112 7.63 9.89 17.62
N ALA A 113 7.21 10.33 18.79
CA ALA A 113 8.06 10.42 19.98
C ALA A 113 8.65 9.04 20.33
N GLY A 114 9.97 8.98 20.51
CA GLY A 114 10.68 7.75 20.89
C GLY A 114 10.80 6.69 19.78
N VAL A 115 10.38 7.00 18.54
CA VAL A 115 10.55 6.12 17.36
C VAL A 115 11.31 6.84 16.25
N THR A 116 10.75 7.92 15.70
CA THR A 116 11.37 8.71 14.62
C THR A 116 11.87 10.07 15.09
N TYR A 117 11.32 10.58 16.19
CA TYR A 117 11.69 11.85 16.79
C TYR A 117 12.32 11.64 18.17
N TRP A 118 13.65 11.81 18.24
CA TRP A 118 14.45 11.59 19.46
C TRP A 118 15.16 12.86 19.98
N ASP A 119 15.29 13.91 19.16
CA ASP A 119 16.10 15.10 19.46
C ASP A 119 15.66 15.84 20.74
N ARG A 120 14.36 15.88 21.05
CA ARG A 120 13.86 16.51 22.27
C ARG A 120 13.75 15.57 23.48
N TYR A 121 13.85 14.25 23.26
CA TYR A 121 13.93 13.23 24.32
C TYR A 121 15.33 13.17 24.96
N ARG A 122 16.37 13.62 24.25
CA ARG A 122 17.76 13.62 24.75
C ARG A 122 18.06 14.75 25.74
N GLY A 123 17.22 15.78 25.78
CA GLY A 123 17.37 16.94 26.66
C GLY A 123 17.15 16.64 28.15
N LEU A 124 16.64 15.46 28.51
CA LEU A 124 16.42 15.01 29.89
C LEU A 124 17.28 13.77 30.27
N GLY A 125 18.50 13.68 29.73
CA GLY A 125 19.60 13.06 30.50
C GLY A 125 19.85 11.55 30.42
N THR A 126 19.75 10.88 29.27
CA THR A 126 20.40 9.55 29.13
C THR A 126 21.22 9.37 27.85
N ARG A 127 22.53 9.18 28.02
CA ARG A 127 23.45 8.65 27.01
C ARG A 127 23.16 7.16 26.84
N GLY A 128 22.71 6.78 25.65
CA GLY A 128 22.92 5.43 25.10
C GLY A 128 21.93 4.34 25.51
N HIS A 129 20.69 4.38 25.00
CA HIS A 129 19.98 3.15 24.62
C HIS A 129 18.81 3.44 23.64
N PRO A 130 18.54 2.60 22.61
CA PRO A 130 17.47 2.83 21.63
C PRO A 130 16.04 2.63 22.17
N GLN A 131 15.86 2.50 23.48
CA GLN A 131 14.64 1.97 24.10
C GLN A 131 14.25 2.69 25.41
N ALA A 132 14.67 3.95 25.58
CA ALA A 132 14.21 4.79 26.69
C ALA A 132 12.83 5.39 26.34
N ARG A 133 11.76 4.62 26.59
CA ARG A 133 10.36 5.10 26.49
C ARG A 133 9.92 5.89 27.74
N ASP A 134 10.67 5.75 28.82
CA ASP A 134 10.51 6.53 30.04
C ASP A 134 11.40 7.76 29.95
N ALA A 135 10.84 8.89 29.49
CA ALA A 135 11.48 10.18 29.69
C ALA A 135 11.12 10.66 31.11
N GLU A 136 11.96 11.49 31.72
CA GLU A 136 11.65 12.07 33.05
C GLU A 136 10.25 12.72 33.07
N CYS A 137 9.77 13.25 31.93
CA CYS A 137 8.44 13.84 31.81
C CYS A 137 7.28 12.85 32.02
N ASN A 138 7.40 11.58 31.62
CA ASN A 138 6.35 10.58 31.78
C ASN A 138 6.64 9.56 32.91
N ALA A 139 7.74 9.72 33.64
CA ALA A 139 8.14 8.83 34.72
C ALA A 139 7.10 8.67 35.84
N HIS A 140 6.21 9.66 36.01
CA HIS A 140 5.09 9.61 36.96
C HIS A 140 4.04 8.56 36.60
N CYS A 141 3.92 8.22 35.32
CA CYS A 141 2.99 7.23 34.83
C CYS A 141 3.80 6.02 34.36
N ARG A 142 3.78 4.92 35.12
CA ARG A 142 4.43 3.64 34.74
C ARG A 142 3.74 3.04 33.52
N CYS A 143 4.02 3.57 32.33
CA CYS A 143 3.32 3.22 31.11
C CYS A 143 3.56 1.75 30.74
N SER A 144 2.48 0.99 30.54
CA SER A 144 2.57 -0.36 29.98
C SER A 144 3.19 -0.30 28.57
N GLN A 145 4.04 -1.28 28.24
CA GLN A 145 4.60 -1.39 26.89
C GLN A 145 3.55 -1.77 25.83
N ASP A 146 2.41 -2.32 26.27
CA ASP A 146 1.34 -2.83 25.40
C ASP A 146 0.20 -1.81 25.18
N SER A 147 0.18 -0.70 25.93
CA SER A 147 -0.87 0.31 25.78
C SER A 147 -0.63 1.18 24.55
N PHE A 148 -1.43 0.95 23.52
CA PHE A 148 -1.39 1.68 22.25
C PHE A 148 -2.71 2.41 22.01
N ASN A 149 -2.68 3.74 22.17
CA ASN A 149 -3.79 4.63 21.88
C ASN A 149 -3.23 5.97 21.39
N PRO A 150 -2.87 6.10 20.09
CA PRO A 150 -2.08 7.21 19.62
C PRO A 150 -2.80 8.55 19.84
N VAL A 151 -2.03 9.56 20.25
CA VAL A 151 -2.49 10.94 20.45
C VAL A 151 -1.59 11.91 19.71
N CYS A 152 -2.19 12.98 19.20
CA CYS A 152 -1.46 14.05 18.54
C CYS A 152 -1.24 15.21 19.50
N GLY A 153 0.02 15.50 19.81
CA GLY A 153 0.37 16.65 20.62
C GLY A 153 0.16 17.98 19.90
N SER A 154 -0.07 19.03 20.68
CA SER A 154 -0.12 20.43 20.21
C SER A 154 1.20 20.89 19.57
N ASP A 155 2.29 20.17 19.77
CA ASP A 155 3.60 20.32 19.10
C ASP A 155 3.68 19.66 17.72
N GLY A 156 2.61 18.97 17.28
CA GLY A 156 2.56 18.24 16.02
C GLY A 156 3.33 16.92 16.02
N VAL A 157 3.67 16.39 17.21
CA VAL A 157 4.32 15.09 17.39
C VAL A 157 3.28 14.06 17.86
N GLU A 158 3.34 12.85 17.28
CA GLU A 158 2.50 11.75 17.72
C GLU A 158 3.16 10.98 18.87
N TYR A 159 2.34 10.63 19.86
CA TYR A 159 2.73 9.83 21.01
C TYR A 159 1.95 8.51 20.99
N THR A 160 2.59 7.41 21.38
CA THR A 160 2.00 6.05 21.33
C THR A 160 0.78 5.86 22.23
N SER A 161 0.68 6.67 23.28
CA SER A 161 -0.42 6.67 24.26
C SER A 161 -0.48 8.02 24.99
N PRO A 162 -1.63 8.37 25.61
CA PRO A 162 -1.72 9.56 26.48
C PRO A 162 -0.71 9.50 27.64
N CYS A 163 -0.42 8.31 28.14
CA CYS A 163 0.59 8.05 29.17
C CYS A 163 2.00 8.42 28.68
N SER A 164 2.37 8.00 27.45
CA SER A 164 3.66 8.36 26.88
C SER A 164 3.83 9.87 26.64
N ALA A 165 2.72 10.60 26.49
CA ALA A 165 2.68 12.06 26.41
C ALA A 165 2.65 12.75 27.80
N GLY A 166 2.53 11.98 28.89
CA GLY A 166 2.50 12.49 30.26
C GLY A 166 1.24 13.27 30.62
N CYS A 167 0.11 12.97 29.98
CA CYS A 167 -1.16 13.68 30.24
C CYS A 167 -1.81 13.22 31.56
N SER A 168 -2.22 14.18 32.39
CA SER A 168 -2.92 13.94 33.67
C SER A 168 -4.44 13.98 33.55
N ASP A 169 -4.96 14.79 32.63
CA ASP A 169 -6.38 15.14 32.57
C ASP A 169 -6.98 14.81 31.20
N LEU A 170 -8.25 14.41 31.22
CA LEU A 170 -9.05 14.16 30.02
C LEU A 170 -10.28 15.06 30.03
N HIS A 171 -10.56 15.68 28.88
CA HIS A 171 -11.76 16.47 28.66
C HIS A 171 -12.71 15.65 27.78
N MET A 172 -13.90 15.34 28.30
CA MET A 172 -14.91 14.56 27.60
C MET A 172 -15.94 15.47 26.94
N HIS A 173 -16.45 15.05 25.79
CA HIS A 173 -17.65 15.62 25.21
C HIS A 173 -18.90 15.02 25.86
N THR A 174 -20.04 15.71 25.71
CA THR A 174 -21.37 15.31 26.22
C THR A 174 -21.80 13.89 25.81
N ASP A 175 -21.29 13.37 24.69
CA ASP A 175 -21.57 12.02 24.18
C ASP A 175 -20.51 10.98 24.61
N SER A 176 -19.80 11.20 25.73
CA SER A 176 -18.83 10.24 26.31
C SER A 176 -17.62 9.88 25.43
N PHE A 177 -17.29 10.69 24.43
CA PHE A 177 -16.02 10.59 23.71
C PHE A 177 -14.97 11.55 24.29
N VAL A 178 -13.71 11.12 24.34
CA VAL A 178 -12.60 11.99 24.75
C VAL A 178 -12.39 13.05 23.67
N LEU A 179 -12.45 14.32 24.05
CA LEU A 179 -12.31 15.45 23.14
C LEU A 179 -10.85 15.93 23.07
N ASN A 180 -10.18 15.97 24.23
CA ASN A 180 -8.79 16.39 24.34
C ASN A 180 -8.16 15.87 25.63
N TYR A 181 -6.85 15.64 25.62
CA TYR A 181 -6.04 15.39 26.80
C TYR A 181 -5.28 16.67 27.16
N THR A 182 -5.20 16.98 28.45
CA THR A 182 -4.55 18.17 28.98
C THR A 182 -3.58 17.80 30.10
N GLY A 183 -2.71 18.74 30.48
CA GLY A 183 -1.69 18.46 31.50
C GLY A 183 -0.58 17.55 30.99
N CYS A 184 -0.30 17.55 29.68
CA CYS A 184 0.70 16.67 29.08
C CYS A 184 2.11 17.24 29.28
N SER A 185 2.86 16.66 30.21
CA SER A 185 4.21 17.10 30.60
C SER A 185 5.27 16.90 29.51
N CYS A 186 5.11 15.92 28.62
CA CYS A 186 6.07 15.64 27.55
C CYS A 186 5.86 16.51 26.31
N ILE A 187 4.80 17.31 26.26
CA ILE A 187 4.43 18.15 25.12
C ILE A 187 4.78 19.60 25.44
N ALA A 188 5.71 20.19 24.68
CA ALA A 188 6.01 21.61 24.85
C ALA A 188 5.01 22.47 24.07
N GLY A 189 4.20 23.26 24.79
CA GLY A 189 3.27 24.23 24.21
C GLY A 189 3.46 25.64 24.82
N PRO A 190 2.75 26.67 24.32
CA PRO A 190 2.82 28.04 24.83
C PRO A 190 2.19 28.25 26.23
N GLY A 191 2.19 27.22 27.09
CA GLY A 191 1.65 27.23 28.45
C GLY A 191 2.34 26.18 29.35
N PRO A 192 1.99 26.09 30.65
CA PRO A 192 2.68 25.26 31.63
C PRO A 192 2.55 23.74 31.39
N ALA A 193 1.59 23.31 30.58
CA ALA A 193 1.46 21.92 30.11
C ALA A 193 0.85 21.88 28.71
N GLY A 194 1.34 20.99 27.85
CA GLY A 194 0.78 20.80 26.52
C GLY A 194 -0.56 20.09 26.54
N SER A 195 -1.26 20.14 25.40
CA SER A 195 -2.47 19.35 25.15
C SER A 195 -2.26 18.37 24.01
N ALA A 196 -3.04 17.30 23.99
CA ALA A 196 -3.01 16.27 22.96
C ALA A 196 -4.42 15.84 22.54
N ARG A 197 -4.67 15.75 21.24
CA ARG A 197 -5.94 15.27 20.69
C ARG A 197 -5.90 13.75 20.50
N PRO A 198 -7.01 13.03 20.69
CA PRO A 198 -7.09 11.61 20.37
C PRO A 198 -6.87 11.37 18.88
N GLY A 199 -6.17 10.29 18.54
CA GLY A 199 -5.85 9.91 17.18
C GLY A 199 -4.47 10.38 16.71
N THR A 200 -4.10 9.96 15.51
CA THR A 200 -2.81 10.31 14.88
C THR A 200 -2.76 11.78 14.49
N CYS A 201 -1.57 12.37 14.39
CA CYS A 201 -1.43 13.76 13.92
C CYS A 201 -1.84 14.00 12.45
N GLY A 202 -2.19 12.93 11.73
CA GLY A 202 -2.43 12.99 10.31
C GLY A 202 -1.14 13.24 9.53
N THR A 203 -1.26 13.23 8.22
CA THR A 203 -0.17 13.60 7.31
C THR A 203 -0.53 14.90 6.59
N GLY A 204 0.43 15.82 6.48
CA GLY A 204 0.24 17.13 5.84
C GLY A 204 0.04 17.09 4.31
N CYS A 205 -0.09 15.91 3.69
CA CYS A 205 -0.19 15.76 2.24
C CYS A 205 -1.50 15.08 1.78
N SER A 206 -2.61 15.36 2.46
CA SER A 206 -3.96 14.97 2.00
C SER A 206 -4.25 15.35 0.54
N HIS A 207 -3.65 16.45 0.04
CA HIS A 207 -3.76 16.88 -1.36
C HIS A 207 -3.20 15.86 -2.38
N LEU A 208 -2.27 14.97 -1.98
CA LEU A 208 -1.71 13.93 -2.85
C LEU A 208 -2.61 12.70 -2.96
N PHE A 209 -3.66 12.61 -2.15
CA PHE A 209 -4.55 11.45 -2.12
C PHE A 209 -5.35 11.32 -3.42
N VAL A 210 -6.03 12.40 -3.83
CA VAL A 210 -6.83 12.43 -5.06
C VAL A 210 -5.99 12.10 -6.31
N PRO A 211 -4.82 12.73 -6.57
CA PRO A 211 -4.03 12.38 -7.74
C PRO A 211 -3.51 10.94 -7.68
N PHE A 212 -3.20 10.40 -6.50
CA PHE A 212 -2.84 9.00 -6.34
C PHE A 212 -3.98 8.06 -6.77
N VAL A 213 -5.22 8.32 -6.30
CA VAL A 213 -6.40 7.52 -6.67
C VAL A 213 -6.66 7.61 -8.17
N VAL A 214 -6.59 8.80 -8.76
CA VAL A 214 -6.80 9.01 -10.21
C VAL A 214 -5.75 8.27 -11.03
N LEU A 215 -4.46 8.38 -10.68
CA LEU A 215 -3.38 7.69 -11.37
C LEU A 215 -3.49 6.17 -11.23
N SER A 216 -3.86 5.67 -10.05
CA SER A 216 -4.06 4.23 -9.83
C SER A 216 -5.21 3.68 -10.68
N CYS A 217 -6.31 4.42 -10.77
CA CYS A 217 -7.45 4.08 -11.61
C CYS A 217 -7.07 4.08 -13.10
N LEU A 218 -6.34 5.10 -13.55
CA LEU A 218 -5.87 5.21 -14.93
C LEU A 218 -4.93 4.04 -15.29
N ALA A 219 -3.99 3.70 -14.41
CA ALA A 219 -3.13 2.53 -14.58
C ALA A 219 -3.94 1.23 -14.68
N GLY A 220 -4.96 1.06 -13.83
CA GLY A 220 -5.88 -0.06 -13.87
C GLY A 220 -6.65 -0.17 -15.19
N ILE A 221 -7.22 0.93 -15.67
CA ILE A 221 -7.92 1.00 -16.96
C ILE A 221 -6.98 0.58 -18.10
N LEU A 222 -5.78 1.15 -18.17
CA LEU A 222 -4.79 0.84 -19.21
C LEU A 222 -4.33 -0.62 -19.17
N ALA A 223 -4.12 -1.17 -17.98
CA ALA A 223 -3.78 -2.59 -17.79
C ALA A 223 -4.93 -3.49 -18.31
N SER A 224 -6.16 -3.19 -17.93
CA SER A 224 -7.35 -3.95 -18.36
C SER A 224 -7.63 -3.81 -19.86
N THR A 225 -7.41 -2.63 -20.44
CA THR A 225 -7.50 -2.44 -21.90
C THR A 225 -6.46 -3.25 -22.66
N SER A 226 -5.25 -3.42 -22.10
CA SER A 226 -4.17 -4.25 -22.68
C SER A 226 -4.40 -5.75 -22.50
N HIS A 227 -5.15 -6.13 -21.47
CA HIS A 227 -5.49 -7.52 -21.18
C HIS A 227 -6.36 -8.14 -22.29
N THR A 228 -7.36 -7.40 -22.78
CA THR A 228 -8.28 -7.86 -23.84
C THR A 228 -7.58 -8.26 -25.16
N PRO A 229 -6.72 -7.41 -25.78
CA PRO A 229 -5.99 -7.77 -27.00
C PRO A 229 -4.99 -8.91 -26.76
N SER A 230 -4.36 -8.97 -25.59
CA SER A 230 -3.47 -10.06 -25.22
C SER A 230 -4.20 -11.40 -25.18
N PHE A 231 -5.39 -11.45 -24.57
CA PHE A 231 -6.23 -12.64 -24.55
C PHE A 231 -6.67 -13.06 -25.96
N MET A 232 -7.04 -12.09 -26.81
CA MET A 232 -7.40 -12.36 -28.21
C MET A 232 -6.21 -12.85 -29.06
N LEU A 233 -4.99 -12.36 -28.81
CA LEU A 233 -3.79 -12.87 -29.46
C LEU A 233 -3.56 -14.35 -29.18
N ILE A 234 -3.74 -14.77 -27.92
CA ILE A 234 -3.63 -16.17 -27.52
C ILE A 234 -4.63 -17.02 -28.32
N LEU A 235 -5.91 -16.62 -28.31
CA LEU A 235 -6.96 -17.36 -29.03
C LEU A 235 -6.75 -17.41 -30.55
N ARG A 236 -6.11 -16.40 -31.16
CA ARG A 236 -5.82 -16.38 -32.59
C ARG A 236 -4.53 -17.14 -32.96
N SER A 237 -3.62 -17.35 -32.02
CA SER A 237 -2.33 -18.00 -32.25
C SER A 237 -2.34 -19.52 -32.08
N ILE A 238 -3.42 -20.08 -31.52
CA ILE A 238 -3.51 -21.48 -31.12
C ILE A 238 -4.59 -22.20 -31.91
N GLN A 239 -4.34 -23.47 -32.21
CA GLN A 239 -5.29 -24.35 -32.89
C GLN A 239 -6.60 -24.47 -32.07
N PRO A 240 -7.76 -24.54 -32.73
CA PRO A 240 -9.06 -24.51 -32.05
C PRO A 240 -9.25 -25.61 -30.99
N GLU A 241 -8.59 -26.76 -31.16
CA GLU A 241 -8.65 -27.90 -30.24
C GLU A 241 -7.92 -27.62 -28.91
N ASP A 242 -6.91 -26.74 -28.92
CA ASP A 242 -6.02 -26.46 -27.79
C ASP A 242 -6.37 -25.18 -27.02
N LYS A 243 -7.34 -24.37 -27.49
CA LYS A 243 -7.64 -23.03 -26.95
C LYS A 243 -7.96 -23.04 -25.46
N SER A 244 -8.90 -23.88 -25.03
CA SER A 244 -9.32 -23.97 -23.62
C SER A 244 -8.17 -24.41 -22.73
N PHE A 245 -7.33 -25.33 -23.23
CA PHE A 245 -6.15 -25.81 -22.51
C PHE A 245 -5.09 -24.72 -22.36
N ALA A 246 -4.81 -23.97 -23.42
CA ALA A 246 -3.86 -22.86 -23.39
C ALA A 246 -4.30 -21.70 -22.49
N VAL A 247 -5.59 -21.39 -22.46
CA VAL A 247 -6.15 -20.40 -21.51
C VAL A 247 -5.99 -20.91 -20.07
N GLY A 248 -6.22 -22.20 -19.82
CA GLY A 248 -5.98 -22.82 -18.52
C GLY A 248 -4.52 -22.67 -18.05
N ILE A 249 -3.56 -22.95 -18.93
CA ILE A 249 -2.12 -22.78 -18.64
C ILE A 249 -1.79 -21.32 -18.33
N GLN A 250 -2.31 -20.38 -19.13
CA GLN A 250 -2.13 -18.95 -18.91
C GLN A 250 -2.61 -18.55 -17.50
N PHE A 251 -3.84 -18.89 -17.12
CA PHE A 251 -4.38 -18.56 -15.79
C PHE A 251 -3.57 -19.21 -14.66
N MET A 252 -3.14 -20.47 -14.84
CA MET A 252 -2.29 -21.15 -13.87
C MET A 252 -0.97 -20.39 -13.68
N LEU A 253 -0.29 -20.04 -14.76
CA LEU A 253 0.98 -19.29 -14.71
C LEU A 253 0.80 -17.91 -14.08
N LEU A 254 -0.28 -17.19 -14.39
CA LEU A 254 -0.62 -15.92 -13.74
C LEU A 254 -0.78 -16.11 -12.23
N ARG A 255 -1.48 -17.15 -11.78
CA ARG A 255 -1.69 -17.40 -10.35
C ARG A 255 -0.39 -17.76 -9.64
N VAL A 256 0.38 -18.69 -10.20
CA VAL A 256 1.59 -19.22 -9.58
C VAL A 256 2.76 -18.23 -9.62
N LEU A 257 2.92 -17.48 -10.72
CA LEU A 257 4.09 -16.60 -10.90
C LEU A 257 3.84 -15.14 -10.46
N ALA A 258 2.59 -14.68 -10.42
CA ALA A 258 2.28 -13.31 -10.01
C ALA A 258 1.53 -13.24 -8.68
N TRP A 259 0.36 -13.88 -8.58
CA TRP A 259 -0.54 -13.68 -7.44
C TRP A 259 -0.14 -14.43 -6.16
N MET A 260 0.53 -15.58 -6.27
CA MET A 260 1.06 -16.28 -5.11
C MET A 260 2.33 -15.63 -4.53
N PRO A 261 3.38 -15.36 -5.32
CA PRO A 261 4.59 -14.73 -4.79
C PRO A 261 4.39 -13.26 -4.48
N GLY A 262 3.50 -12.56 -5.19
CA GLY A 262 3.25 -11.12 -5.01
C GLY A 262 3.04 -10.74 -3.55
N PRO A 263 1.96 -11.20 -2.89
CA PRO A 263 1.69 -10.84 -1.50
C PRO A 263 2.80 -11.20 -0.52
N VAL A 264 3.52 -12.30 -0.75
CA VAL A 264 4.63 -12.75 0.10
C VAL A 264 5.85 -11.83 -0.07
N LEU A 265 6.27 -11.59 -1.31
CA LEU A 265 7.42 -10.73 -1.63
C LEU A 265 7.16 -9.30 -1.16
N TYR A 266 6.01 -8.76 -1.53
CA TYR A 266 5.62 -7.40 -1.19
C TYR A 266 5.31 -7.24 0.30
N GLY A 267 4.69 -8.24 0.94
CA GLY A 267 4.55 -8.28 2.40
C GLY A 267 5.90 -8.29 3.12
N SER A 268 6.86 -9.08 2.64
CA SER A 268 8.22 -9.08 3.19
C SER A 268 8.94 -7.74 2.99
N ALA A 269 8.72 -7.08 1.85
CA ALA A 269 9.25 -5.75 1.59
C ALA A 269 8.67 -4.71 2.56
N ILE A 270 7.35 -4.76 2.83
CA ILE A 270 6.68 -3.92 3.85
C ILE A 270 7.35 -4.10 5.21
N ASP A 271 7.56 -5.34 5.63
CA ASP A 271 8.09 -5.67 6.95
C ASP A 271 9.51 -5.10 7.16
N THR A 272 10.32 -4.98 6.10
CA THR A 272 11.65 -4.36 6.19
C THR A 272 11.62 -2.86 6.45
N ALA A 273 10.50 -2.19 6.15
CA ALA A 273 10.30 -0.77 6.46
C ALA A 273 9.72 -0.56 7.86
N CYS A 274 9.52 -1.63 8.66
CA CYS A 274 8.97 -1.50 10.00
C CYS A 274 9.95 -0.82 10.97
N LEU A 275 9.47 0.23 11.65
CA LEU A 275 10.17 0.94 12.71
C LEU A 275 9.80 0.42 14.10
N LEU A 276 8.53 0.06 14.31
CA LEU A 276 8.05 -0.42 15.60
C LEU A 276 7.14 -1.65 15.46
N TRP A 277 7.62 -2.78 15.99
CA TRP A 277 6.85 -4.03 16.05
C TRP A 277 5.96 -4.08 17.29
N GLU A 278 4.71 -4.51 17.11
CA GLU A 278 3.88 -4.99 18.21
C GLU A 278 4.40 -6.34 18.68
N ARG A 279 4.42 -6.55 20.00
CA ARG A 279 4.70 -7.84 20.61
C ARG A 279 3.42 -8.36 21.24
N ARG A 280 3.06 -9.61 20.96
CA ARG A 280 2.02 -10.33 21.70
C ARG A 280 2.63 -11.64 22.19
N CYS A 281 2.59 -11.87 23.49
CA CYS A 281 3.18 -13.06 24.11
C CYS A 281 4.63 -13.28 23.65
N GLU A 282 5.45 -12.23 23.73
CA GLU A 282 6.88 -12.21 23.31
C GLU A 282 7.17 -12.49 21.83
N ARG A 283 6.14 -12.73 21.00
CA ARG A 283 6.29 -12.91 19.55
C ARG A 283 5.99 -11.63 18.80
N ARG A 284 6.69 -11.41 17.68
CA ARG A 284 6.42 -10.30 16.76
C ARG A 284 5.06 -10.50 16.10
N ALA A 285 4.20 -9.50 16.20
CA ALA A 285 2.89 -9.47 15.56
C ALA A 285 2.90 -8.43 14.43
N ALA A 286 1.92 -7.52 14.39
CA ALA A 286 1.84 -6.49 13.38
C ALA A 286 2.85 -5.34 13.62
N CYS A 287 3.31 -4.72 12.54
CA CYS A 287 4.09 -3.49 12.66
C CYS A 287 3.17 -2.28 12.89
N ARG A 288 3.48 -1.49 13.93
CA ARG A 288 2.73 -0.30 14.36
C ARG A 288 3.13 0.96 13.60
N TYR A 289 4.44 1.16 13.35
CA TYR A 289 4.97 2.30 12.61
C TYR A 289 5.93 1.86 11.51
N TYR A 290 5.81 2.48 10.34
CA TYR A 290 6.65 2.22 9.17
C TYR A 290 7.44 3.47 8.79
N ASP A 291 8.62 3.26 8.22
CA ASP A 291 9.40 4.33 7.61
C ASP A 291 8.89 4.59 6.20
N ASN A 292 8.14 5.69 6.05
CA ASN A 292 7.56 6.12 4.78
C ASN A 292 8.62 6.36 3.68
N THR A 293 9.86 6.71 4.04
CA THR A 293 10.93 6.93 3.05
C THR A 293 11.43 5.61 2.46
N ARG A 294 11.70 4.62 3.32
CA ARG A 294 12.03 3.26 2.88
C ARG A 294 10.87 2.58 2.16
N PHE A 295 9.64 2.87 2.58
CA PHE A 295 8.42 2.35 1.95
C PHE A 295 8.23 2.84 0.51
N ARG A 296 8.74 4.03 0.15
CA ARG A 296 8.68 4.57 -1.22
C ARG A 296 9.80 4.07 -2.15
N GLN A 297 10.93 3.65 -1.60
CA GLN A 297 12.14 3.31 -2.37
C GLN A 297 12.26 1.82 -2.73
N ARG A 298 11.32 0.96 -2.32
CA ARG A 298 11.34 -0.50 -2.53
C ARG A 298 10.06 -0.97 -3.18
#